data_AF-A0A1Y0E746-F1
#
_entry.id   AF-A0A1Y0E746-F1
#
_cell.length_a   1.000
_cell.length_b   1.000
_cell.length_c   1.000
_cell.angle_alpha   90.00
_cell.angle_beta   90.00
_cell.angle_gamma   90.00
#
_symmetry.space_group_name_H-M   'P 1'
#
loop_
_entity.id
_entity.type
_entity.pdbx_description
1 polymer ?
#
loop_
_entity_poly.entity_id
_entity_poly.type
_entity_poly.pdbx_seq_one_letter_code
_entity_poly.pdbx_strand_id
1 'polypeptide(L)'
;MKVLYLPCLILTWTLATASTTSAQHSDHQNHGSMHSTTTMPTEPGDASFAAISEIVKILAQDPDTDWERVDIDALRVHLVDMTQLILGASVETEEIPNGLRMTISRSGRPGGAASRMVPAHGPVLASETGWSSIVVSNERSITWTVTDPEDGDVSQIRSLGFFGLMATGDHHRAHHIAIAKGVSTH
;
A
#
# COMPACT_ATOMS: atom_id res chain seq x y z
N MET A 1 -21.86 -23.65 -65.53
CA MET A 1 -21.17 -24.79 -64.88
C MET A 1 -19.70 -24.79 -65.26
N LYS A 2 -18.83 -24.35 -64.35
CA LYS A 2 -17.43 -24.78 -64.17
C LYS A 2 -16.93 -24.23 -62.82
N VAL A 3 -16.33 -25.11 -62.04
CA VAL A 3 -15.98 -25.01 -60.63
C VAL A 3 -14.62 -24.33 -60.45
N LEU A 4 -14.41 -23.58 -59.36
CA LEU A 4 -13.11 -23.59 -58.67
C LEU A 4 -13.26 -23.23 -57.17
N TYR A 5 -12.81 -24.14 -56.32
CA TYR A 5 -12.67 -24.01 -54.87
C TYR A 5 -11.33 -23.35 -54.51
N LEU A 6 -11.27 -22.59 -53.43
CA LEU A 6 -10.10 -22.60 -52.53
C LEU A 6 -10.48 -22.13 -51.11
N PRO A 7 -10.29 -22.95 -50.06
CA PRO A 7 -10.54 -22.54 -48.68
C PRO A 7 -9.30 -21.84 -48.11
N CYS A 8 -9.47 -20.62 -47.56
CA CYS A 8 -8.41 -19.93 -46.84
C CYS A 8 -8.57 -20.19 -45.34
N LEU A 9 -7.72 -21.07 -44.82
CA LEU A 9 -7.54 -21.35 -43.40
C LEU A 9 -6.68 -20.21 -42.81
N ILE A 10 -7.23 -19.40 -41.90
CA ILE A 10 -6.44 -18.43 -41.14
C ILE A 10 -6.31 -18.94 -39.70
N LEU A 11 -5.10 -19.38 -39.38
CA LEU A 11 -4.63 -19.80 -38.07
C LEU A 11 -4.06 -18.57 -37.35
N THR A 12 -4.70 -18.08 -36.29
CA THR A 12 -4.12 -17.00 -35.46
C THR A 12 -3.75 -17.52 -34.08
N TRP A 13 -2.48 -17.28 -33.75
CA TRP A 13 -1.75 -17.79 -32.61
C TRP A 13 -2.07 -17.02 -31.32
N THR A 14 -2.31 -17.73 -30.23
CA THR A 14 -2.32 -17.17 -28.87
C THR A 14 -0.89 -17.02 -28.37
N LEU A 15 -0.41 -15.78 -28.23
CA LEU A 15 0.82 -15.48 -27.47
C LEU A 15 0.45 -15.36 -25.99
N ALA A 16 0.91 -16.31 -25.19
CA ALA A 16 0.96 -16.16 -23.74
C ALA A 16 2.29 -15.50 -23.36
N THR A 17 2.24 -14.28 -22.81
CA THR A 17 3.41 -13.63 -22.20
C THR A 17 3.44 -13.99 -20.71
N ALA A 18 4.27 -14.97 -20.36
CA ALA A 18 4.66 -15.16 -18.97
C ALA A 18 5.62 -14.04 -18.56
N SER A 19 5.18 -13.14 -17.68
CA SER A 19 6.08 -12.20 -17.02
C SER A 19 6.70 -12.88 -15.81
N THR A 20 7.98 -13.24 -15.91
CA THR A 20 8.81 -13.67 -14.79
C THR A 20 9.11 -12.46 -13.91
N THR A 21 8.43 -12.34 -12.77
CA THR A 21 8.83 -11.40 -11.73
C THR A 21 10.06 -11.96 -11.02
N SER A 22 11.23 -11.38 -11.31
CA SER A 22 12.45 -11.58 -10.53
C SER A 22 12.37 -10.75 -9.24
N ALA A 23 12.10 -11.38 -8.11
CA ALA A 23 12.39 -10.81 -6.81
C ALA A 23 13.75 -11.37 -6.36
N GLN A 24 14.78 -10.53 -6.37
CA GLN A 24 16.10 -10.84 -5.83
C GLN A 24 16.00 -10.81 -4.30
N HIS A 25 16.30 -11.93 -3.65
CA HIS A 25 16.75 -11.92 -2.26
C HIS A 25 18.00 -12.80 -2.17
N SER A 26 19.01 -12.22 -1.53
CA SER A 26 20.41 -12.61 -1.58
C SER A 26 20.72 -14.02 -1.03
N ASP A 27 21.83 -14.55 -1.56
CA ASP A 27 22.51 -15.79 -1.16
C ASP A 27 22.66 -15.98 0.36
N HIS A 28 22.32 -17.17 0.84
CA HIS A 28 22.92 -17.75 2.05
C HIS A 28 23.46 -19.15 1.75
N GLN A 29 24.78 -19.21 1.56
CA GLN A 29 25.56 -20.43 1.39
C GLN A 29 25.54 -21.32 2.65
N ASN A 30 25.26 -22.60 2.42
CA ASN A 30 25.85 -23.82 3.01
C ASN A 30 26.10 -23.91 4.53
N HIS A 31 25.30 -24.73 5.23
CA HIS A 31 25.79 -25.66 6.25
C HIS A 31 24.97 -26.96 6.25
N GLY A 32 25.65 -28.07 5.93
CA GLY A 32 25.07 -29.41 5.95
C GLY A 32 24.99 -30.06 7.33
N SER A 33 24.39 -31.25 7.29
CA SER A 33 24.30 -32.31 8.30
C SER A 33 22.98 -32.41 9.08
N MET A 34 22.41 -33.61 8.95
CA MET A 34 21.12 -34.10 9.43
C MET A 34 20.89 -33.90 10.94
N HIS A 35 19.81 -33.20 11.27
CA HIS A 35 19.09 -33.32 12.53
C HIS A 35 17.61 -33.08 12.23
N SER A 36 16.72 -33.95 12.71
CA SER A 36 15.26 -33.96 12.44
C SER A 36 14.69 -32.60 12.02
N THR A 37 14.60 -32.36 10.72
CA THR A 37 14.03 -31.13 10.20
C THR A 37 12.52 -31.28 10.22
N THR A 38 11.91 -30.98 11.36
CA THR A 38 10.57 -30.39 11.30
C THR A 38 10.72 -29.14 10.46
N THR A 39 10.34 -29.19 9.18
CA THR A 39 10.34 -28.04 8.30
C THR A 39 9.44 -26.99 8.94
N MET A 40 10.06 -25.99 9.56
CA MET A 40 9.32 -24.88 10.16
C MET A 40 8.77 -24.01 9.03
N PRO A 41 7.49 -23.58 9.10
CA PRO A 41 6.97 -22.58 8.17
C PRO A 41 7.83 -21.32 8.21
N THR A 42 8.28 -20.85 7.04
CA THR A 42 9.06 -19.62 6.89
C THR A 42 8.17 -18.40 6.63
N GLU A 43 6.96 -18.63 6.14
CA GLU A 43 5.98 -17.58 5.88
C GLU A 43 5.27 -17.16 7.18
N PRO A 44 5.07 -15.84 7.41
CA PRO A 44 4.41 -15.32 8.60
C PRO A 44 2.89 -15.57 8.64
N GLY A 45 2.32 -16.09 7.56
CA GLY A 45 0.89 -16.38 7.40
C GLY A 45 0.05 -15.17 7.00
N ASP A 46 0.15 -14.07 7.74
CA ASP A 46 -0.57 -12.81 7.49
C ASP A 46 0.39 -11.61 7.45
N ALA A 47 0.15 -10.66 6.54
CA ALA A 47 1.04 -9.51 6.33
C ALA A 47 1.11 -8.57 7.55
N SER A 48 0.02 -8.43 8.32
CA SER A 48 0.03 -7.62 9.54
C SER A 48 0.83 -8.31 10.64
N PHE A 49 0.69 -9.62 10.79
CA PHE A 49 1.53 -10.39 11.71
C PHE A 49 3.01 -10.38 11.29
N ALA A 50 3.30 -10.41 10.00
CA ALA A 50 4.65 -10.25 9.47
C ALA A 50 5.27 -8.92 9.92
N ALA A 51 4.56 -7.82 9.71
CA ALA A 51 5.00 -6.48 10.09
C ALA A 51 5.24 -6.36 11.61
N ILE A 52 4.32 -6.87 12.43
CA ILE A 52 4.49 -6.89 13.88
C ILE A 52 5.71 -7.73 14.28
N SER A 53 5.87 -8.92 13.71
CA SER A 53 7.01 -9.81 14.01
C SER A 53 8.35 -9.18 13.66
N GLU A 54 8.43 -8.51 12.50
CA GLU A 54 9.62 -7.76 12.10
C GLU A 54 9.93 -6.63 13.09
N ILE A 55 8.94 -5.82 13.44
CA ILE A 55 9.12 -4.68 14.35
C ILE A 55 9.51 -5.15 15.76
N VAL A 56 8.91 -6.22 16.28
CA VAL A 56 9.29 -6.80 17.57
C VAL A 56 10.75 -7.26 17.55
N LYS A 57 11.23 -7.84 16.44
CA LYS A 57 12.66 -8.21 16.30
C LYS A 57 13.57 -6.99 16.29
N ILE A 58 13.19 -5.94 15.57
CA ILE A 58 13.95 -4.68 15.52
C ILE A 58 14.07 -4.08 16.93
N LEU A 59 12.95 -3.97 17.66
CA LEU A 59 12.92 -3.46 19.03
C LEU A 59 13.75 -4.33 19.99
N ALA A 60 13.65 -5.66 19.86
CA ALA A 60 14.42 -6.60 20.70
C ALA A 60 15.94 -6.56 20.46
N GLN A 61 16.37 -6.16 19.27
CA GLN A 61 17.79 -6.07 18.89
C GLN A 61 18.40 -4.70 19.20
N ASP A 62 17.58 -3.67 19.38
CA ASP A 62 18.00 -2.31 19.73
C ASP A 62 18.15 -2.19 21.26
N PRO A 63 19.39 -2.12 21.81
CA PRO A 63 19.63 -2.05 23.25
C PRO A 63 19.11 -0.74 23.87
N ASP A 64 18.84 0.28 23.05
CA ASP A 64 18.31 1.58 23.49
C ASP A 64 16.78 1.63 23.45
N THR A 65 16.10 0.50 23.15
CA THR A 65 14.64 0.43 23.20
C THR A 65 14.11 0.69 24.61
N ASP A 66 13.33 1.76 24.74
CA ASP A 66 12.55 2.06 25.95
C ASP A 66 11.28 1.20 25.99
N TRP A 67 11.37 0.06 26.67
CA TRP A 67 10.28 -0.90 26.82
C TRP A 67 9.07 -0.36 27.61
N GLU A 68 9.22 0.72 28.39
CA GLU A 68 8.09 1.36 29.07
C GLU A 68 7.22 2.17 28.10
N ARG A 69 7.76 2.53 26.93
CA ARG A 69 7.07 3.30 25.89
C ARG A 69 6.55 2.47 24.73
N VAL A 70 7.02 1.24 24.56
CA VAL A 70 6.61 0.38 23.45
C VAL A 70 5.11 0.14 23.47
N ASP A 71 4.45 0.34 22.32
CA ASP A 71 3.00 0.14 22.16
C ASP A 71 2.69 -0.65 20.86
N ILE A 72 2.73 -1.98 20.99
CA ILE A 72 2.40 -2.89 19.88
C ILE A 72 0.90 -2.91 19.60
N ASP A 73 0.06 -2.60 20.59
CA ASP A 73 -1.39 -2.53 20.40
C ASP A 73 -1.77 -1.34 19.51
N ALA A 74 -1.12 -0.19 19.68
CA ALA A 74 -1.27 0.96 18.79
C ALA A 74 -0.85 0.62 17.35
N LEU A 75 0.28 -0.08 17.16
CA LEU A 75 0.70 -0.56 15.84
C LEU A 75 -0.36 -1.50 15.24
N ARG A 76 -0.88 -2.44 16.02
CA ARG A 76 -1.93 -3.36 15.57
C ARG A 76 -3.19 -2.62 15.15
N VAL A 77 -3.61 -1.60 15.90
CA VAL A 77 -4.76 -0.75 15.54
C VAL A 77 -4.51 -0.05 14.21
N HIS A 78 -3.29 0.46 13.99
CA HIS A 78 -2.93 1.10 12.72
C HIS A 78 -2.97 0.12 11.54
N LEU A 79 -2.44 -1.10 11.68
CA LEU A 79 -2.48 -2.13 10.63
C LEU A 79 -3.92 -2.58 10.31
N VAL A 80 -4.79 -2.63 11.31
CA VAL A 80 -6.23 -2.84 11.10
C VAL A 80 -6.81 -1.69 10.28
N ASP A 81 -6.46 -0.44 10.57
CA ASP A 81 -6.94 0.71 9.79
C ASP A 81 -6.49 0.64 8.34
N MET A 82 -5.22 0.31 8.07
CA MET A 82 -4.73 0.09 6.71
C MET A 82 -5.55 -0.97 5.97
N THR A 83 -5.82 -2.09 6.64
CA THR A 83 -6.63 -3.17 6.07
C THR A 83 -8.06 -2.72 5.80
N GLN A 84 -8.71 -2.02 6.74
CA GLN A 84 -10.08 -1.51 6.57
C GLN A 84 -10.17 -0.50 5.43
N LEU A 85 -9.17 0.37 5.29
CA LEU A 85 -9.09 1.35 4.22
C LEU A 85 -9.00 0.66 2.86
N ILE A 86 -8.07 -0.29 2.69
CA ILE A 86 -7.88 -1.02 1.43
C ILE A 86 -9.10 -1.86 1.06
N LEU A 87 -9.70 -2.56 2.02
CA LEU A 87 -10.78 -3.51 1.71
C LEU A 87 -12.16 -2.86 1.60
N GLY A 88 -12.38 -1.69 2.20
CA GLY A 88 -13.75 -1.17 2.38
C GLY A 88 -13.94 0.32 2.21
N ALA A 89 -12.91 1.11 1.91
CA ALA A 89 -13.11 2.54 1.68
C ALA A 89 -14.02 2.77 0.48
N SER A 90 -15.06 3.59 0.66
CA SER A 90 -15.94 4.04 -0.41
C SER A 90 -15.45 5.40 -0.89
N VAL A 91 -15.02 5.45 -2.16
CA VAL A 91 -14.39 6.63 -2.76
C VAL A 91 -15.04 6.93 -4.10
N GLU A 92 -15.51 8.16 -4.24
CA GLU A 92 -15.91 8.73 -5.53
C GLU A 92 -14.76 9.58 -6.07
N THR A 93 -14.48 9.45 -7.36
CA THR A 93 -13.37 10.15 -8.03
C THR A 93 -13.91 11.08 -9.11
N GLU A 94 -13.32 12.26 -9.22
CA GLU A 94 -13.59 13.26 -10.24
C GLU A 94 -12.26 13.75 -10.80
N GLU A 95 -12.00 13.47 -12.07
CA GLU A 95 -10.87 14.07 -12.78
C GLU A 95 -11.10 15.57 -12.92
N ILE A 96 -10.10 16.36 -12.51
CA ILE A 96 -10.10 17.82 -12.65
C ILE A 96 -8.92 18.22 -13.53
N PRO A 97 -8.92 19.42 -14.16
CA PRO A 97 -7.91 19.79 -15.15
C PRO A 97 -6.47 19.45 -14.76
N ASN A 98 -6.07 19.75 -13.51
CA ASN A 98 -4.69 19.60 -13.05
C ASN A 98 -4.49 18.39 -12.11
N GLY A 99 -5.42 17.43 -12.06
CA GLY A 99 -5.25 16.26 -11.18
C GLY A 99 -6.55 15.52 -10.88
N LEU A 100 -6.75 15.19 -9.61
CA LEU A 100 -7.82 14.33 -9.14
C LEU A 100 -8.46 14.89 -7.86
N ARG A 101 -9.80 14.93 -7.83
CA ARG A 101 -10.58 15.15 -6.62
C ARG A 101 -11.23 13.85 -6.19
N MET A 102 -11.15 13.56 -4.90
CA MET A 102 -11.66 12.32 -4.31
C MET A 102 -12.58 12.66 -3.15
N THR A 103 -13.75 12.02 -3.09
CA THR A 103 -14.68 12.13 -1.97
C THR A 103 -14.80 10.77 -1.30
N ILE A 104 -14.33 10.68 -0.05
CA ILE A 104 -14.26 9.45 0.74
C ILE A 104 -15.37 9.48 1.79
N SER A 105 -16.16 8.41 1.87
CA SER A 105 -17.18 8.26 2.92
C SER A 105 -16.55 8.07 4.29
N ARG A 106 -17.13 8.69 5.33
CA ARG A 106 -16.74 8.50 6.74
C ARG A 106 -17.57 7.43 7.46
N SER A 107 -18.44 6.72 6.75
CA SER A 107 -19.33 5.71 7.34
C SER A 107 -18.62 4.41 7.70
N GLY A 108 -18.97 3.84 8.84
CA GLY A 108 -18.52 2.50 9.25
C GLY A 108 -17.02 2.42 9.55
N ARG A 109 -16.52 1.19 9.70
CA ARG A 109 -15.11 0.93 10.02
C ARG A 109 -14.14 1.49 8.97
N PRO A 110 -14.37 1.29 7.64
CA PRO A 110 -13.48 1.85 6.62
C PRO A 110 -13.46 3.38 6.62
N GLY A 111 -14.61 4.03 6.79
CA GLY A 111 -14.66 5.49 6.87
C GLY A 111 -14.01 6.06 8.13
N GLY A 112 -14.08 5.32 9.24
CA GLY A 112 -13.31 5.62 10.45
C GLY A 112 -11.80 5.54 10.23
N ALA A 113 -11.32 4.49 9.54
CA ALA A 113 -9.92 4.36 9.16
C ALA A 113 -9.47 5.50 8.23
N ALA A 114 -10.26 5.80 7.19
CA ALA A 114 -10.00 6.94 6.29
C ALA A 114 -9.92 8.28 7.04
N SER A 115 -10.78 8.47 8.05
CA SER A 115 -10.80 9.69 8.88
C SER A 115 -9.52 9.90 9.68
N ARG A 116 -8.83 8.83 10.07
CA ARG A 116 -7.52 8.92 10.74
C ARG A 116 -6.37 9.01 9.75
N MET A 117 -6.42 8.21 8.68
CA MET A 117 -5.29 8.05 7.77
C MET A 117 -5.14 9.17 6.74
N VAL A 118 -6.22 9.61 6.08
CA VAL A 118 -6.14 10.53 4.93
C VAL A 118 -5.55 11.90 5.33
N PRO A 119 -5.95 12.54 6.45
CA PRO A 119 -5.36 13.82 6.85
C PRO A 119 -3.86 13.73 7.16
N ALA A 120 -3.39 12.60 7.67
CA ALA A 120 -1.97 12.37 7.94
C ALA A 120 -1.16 12.12 6.66
N HIS A 121 -1.76 11.48 5.64
CA HIS A 121 -1.08 11.19 4.37
C HIS A 121 -1.00 12.39 3.44
N GLY A 122 -1.96 13.32 3.50
CA GLY A 122 -2.01 14.49 2.62
C GLY A 122 -0.70 15.30 2.59
N PRO A 123 -0.18 15.76 3.74
CA PRO A 123 1.08 16.50 3.82
C PRO A 123 2.32 15.67 3.43
N VAL A 124 2.32 14.37 3.74
CA VAL A 124 3.44 13.47 3.38
C VAL A 124 3.54 13.34 1.87
N LEU A 125 2.42 13.09 1.18
CA LEU A 125 2.36 13.04 -0.28
C LEU A 125 2.91 14.34 -0.89
N ALA A 126 2.46 15.50 -0.39
CA ALA A 126 2.96 16.78 -0.88
C ALA A 126 4.47 16.95 -0.67
N SER A 127 5.00 16.53 0.48
CA SER A 127 6.42 16.63 0.79
C SER A 127 7.28 15.72 -0.08
N GLU A 128 6.78 14.55 -0.47
CA GLU A 128 7.57 13.56 -1.21
C GLU A 128 7.49 13.73 -2.73
N THR A 129 6.36 14.23 -3.25
CA THR A 129 6.15 14.38 -4.70
C THR A 129 6.25 15.82 -5.18
N GLY A 130 6.10 16.81 -4.30
CA GLY A 130 5.96 18.22 -4.67
C GLY A 130 4.58 18.60 -5.22
N TRP A 131 3.64 17.65 -5.32
CA TRP A 131 2.26 17.95 -5.73
C TRP A 131 1.51 18.71 -4.64
N SER A 132 0.51 19.50 -5.04
CA SER A 132 -0.43 20.09 -4.10
C SER A 132 -1.40 19.02 -3.60
N SER A 133 -1.56 18.92 -2.28
CA SER A 133 -2.38 17.92 -1.60
C SER A 133 -3.22 18.60 -0.53
N ILE A 134 -4.54 18.72 -0.78
CA ILE A 134 -5.47 19.46 0.08
C ILE A 134 -6.54 18.50 0.58
N VAL A 135 -6.62 18.34 1.91
CA VAL A 135 -7.62 17.50 2.59
C VAL A 135 -8.59 18.40 3.34
N VAL A 136 -9.88 18.28 3.04
CA VAL A 136 -10.97 18.97 3.75
C VAL A 136 -11.95 17.91 4.24
N SER A 137 -12.38 18.02 5.50
CA SER A 137 -13.30 17.06 6.10
C SER A 137 -14.57 17.74 6.57
N ASN A 138 -15.70 17.04 6.43
CA ASN A 138 -16.94 17.35 7.11
C ASN A 138 -17.43 16.10 7.88
N GLU A 139 -18.63 16.14 8.45
CA GLU A 139 -19.18 15.02 9.24
C GLU A 139 -19.37 13.73 8.43
N ARG A 140 -19.65 13.85 7.13
CA ARG A 140 -20.04 12.73 6.25
C ARG A 140 -18.91 12.24 5.36
N SER A 141 -18.05 13.15 4.91
CA SER A 141 -17.03 12.84 3.92
C SER A 141 -15.70 13.56 4.17
N ILE A 142 -14.66 13.02 3.55
CA ILE A 142 -13.35 13.63 3.39
C ILE A 142 -13.21 13.94 1.90
N THR A 143 -12.93 15.18 1.55
CA THR A 143 -12.55 15.57 0.19
C THR A 143 -11.04 15.73 0.15
N TRP A 144 -10.37 14.91 -0.66
CA TRP A 144 -8.95 15.01 -0.91
C TRP A 144 -8.71 15.41 -2.37
N THR A 145 -8.07 16.55 -2.58
CA THR A 145 -7.71 17.05 -3.90
C THR A 145 -6.20 16.99 -4.05
N VAL A 146 -5.73 16.31 -5.10
CA VAL A 146 -4.32 16.23 -5.46
C VAL A 146 -4.15 16.81 -6.85
N THR A 147 -3.25 17.76 -7.00
CA THR A 147 -2.96 18.43 -8.27
C THR A 147 -1.49 18.64 -8.48
N ASP A 148 -1.03 18.51 -9.71
CA ASP A 148 0.30 18.93 -10.10
C ASP A 148 0.27 20.43 -10.48
N PRO A 149 0.99 21.31 -9.76
CA PRO A 149 1.08 22.72 -10.12
C PRO A 149 1.81 22.98 -11.45
N GLU A 150 2.63 22.03 -11.92
CA GLU A 150 3.45 22.15 -13.14
C GLU A 150 2.85 21.40 -14.36
N ASP A 151 1.74 20.69 -14.16
CA ASP A 151 0.98 19.94 -15.18
C ASP A 151 1.76 18.80 -15.88
N GLY A 152 2.87 18.33 -15.30
CA GLY A 152 3.69 17.23 -15.83
C GLY A 152 3.15 15.84 -15.50
N ASP A 153 2.55 15.67 -14.33
CA ASP A 153 2.21 14.38 -13.72
C ASP A 153 0.70 14.14 -13.60
N VAL A 154 -0.14 14.95 -14.26
CA VAL A 154 -1.61 14.83 -14.14
C VAL A 154 -2.11 13.43 -14.50
N SER A 155 -1.54 12.83 -15.54
CA SER A 155 -1.88 11.46 -15.95
C SER A 155 -1.48 10.42 -14.88
N GLN A 156 -0.37 10.63 -14.19
CA GLN A 156 0.08 9.78 -13.08
C GLN A 156 -0.84 9.92 -11.87
N ILE A 157 -1.16 11.15 -11.45
CA ILE A 157 -2.07 11.41 -10.32
C ILE A 157 -3.42 10.71 -10.54
N ARG A 158 -4.00 10.86 -11.73
CA ARG A 158 -5.29 10.23 -12.08
C ARG A 158 -5.19 8.72 -12.11
N SER A 159 -4.10 8.18 -12.66
CA SER A 159 -3.88 6.74 -12.78
C SER A 159 -3.60 6.05 -11.44
N LEU A 160 -2.94 6.73 -10.51
CA LEU A 160 -2.75 6.25 -9.14
C LEU A 160 -4.10 6.13 -8.41
N GLY A 161 -5.00 7.10 -8.62
CA GLY A 161 -6.27 7.15 -7.91
C GLY A 161 -6.06 7.21 -6.38
N PHE A 162 -7.12 6.98 -5.61
CA PHE A 162 -7.04 7.07 -4.15
C PHE A 162 -6.03 6.10 -3.53
N PHE A 163 -6.10 4.82 -3.91
CA PHE A 163 -5.28 3.79 -3.28
C PHE A 163 -3.81 3.88 -3.68
N GLY A 164 -3.51 4.26 -4.93
CA GLY A 164 -2.14 4.51 -5.36
C GLY A 164 -1.55 5.75 -4.67
N LEU A 165 -2.33 6.81 -4.49
CA LEU A 165 -1.89 8.01 -3.77
C LEU A 165 -1.66 7.72 -2.28
N MET A 166 -2.50 6.90 -1.64
CA MET A 166 -2.28 6.44 -0.25
C MET A 166 -1.03 5.55 -0.09
N ALA A 167 -0.64 4.84 -1.15
CA ALA A 167 0.52 3.95 -1.19
C ALA A 167 1.78 4.62 -1.78
N THR A 168 1.70 5.89 -2.17
CA THR A 168 2.86 6.64 -2.67
C THR A 168 3.72 7.07 -1.49
N GLY A 169 5.01 6.77 -1.58
CA GLY A 169 5.98 7.00 -0.51
C GLY A 169 6.50 5.73 0.14
N ASP A 170 7.57 5.87 0.94
CA ASP A 170 8.10 4.78 1.78
C ASP A 170 7.95 5.09 3.28
N HIS A 171 7.00 5.97 3.64
CA HIS A 171 6.82 6.41 5.01
C HIS A 171 6.18 5.36 5.91
N HIS A 172 5.49 4.33 5.38
CA HIS A 172 4.81 3.34 6.22
C HIS A 172 5.77 2.56 7.12
N ARG A 173 6.96 2.19 6.65
CA ARG A 173 7.94 1.47 7.49
C ARG A 173 8.41 2.33 8.66
N ALA A 174 8.83 3.56 8.38
CA ALA A 174 9.26 4.52 9.40
C ALA A 174 8.11 4.89 10.36
N HIS A 175 6.89 4.98 9.84
CA HIS A 175 5.69 5.26 10.61
C HIS A 175 5.32 4.10 11.55
N HIS A 176 5.40 2.86 11.06
CA HIS A 176 5.10 1.67 11.87
C HIS A 176 6.05 1.55 13.07
N ILE A 177 7.36 1.74 12.85
CA ILE A 177 8.33 1.68 13.95
C ILE A 177 8.14 2.84 14.93
N ALA A 178 7.76 4.04 14.45
CA ALA A 178 7.47 5.18 15.33
C ALA A 178 6.24 4.92 16.22
N ILE A 179 5.15 4.38 15.66
CA ILE A 179 3.97 3.98 16.45
C ILE A 179 4.36 2.92 17.48
N ALA A 180 5.11 1.90 17.07
CA ALA A 180 5.53 0.83 17.98
C ALA A 180 6.43 1.32 19.12
N LYS A 181 7.19 2.41 18.91
CA LYS A 181 7.97 3.11 19.94
C LYS A 181 7.12 4.09 20.80
N GLY A 182 5.80 4.08 20.65
CA GLY A 182 4.87 4.88 21.46
C GLY A 182 4.79 6.36 21.04
N VAL A 183 5.13 6.68 19.79
CA VAL A 183 4.92 8.04 19.25
C VAL A 183 3.48 8.12 18.72
N SER A 184 2.68 9.07 19.25
CA SER A 184 1.36 9.36 18.68
C SER A 184 1.55 10.02 17.32
N THR A 185 1.12 9.34 16.26
CA THR A 185 1.29 9.81 14.87
C THR A 185 -0.03 10.01 14.13
N HIS A 186 -1.16 9.85 14.84
CA HIS A 186 -2.52 10.21 14.40
C HIS A 186 -3.24 11.00 15.49
#